data_AF-A0A926AWW4-F1
#
_entry.id   AF-A0A926AWW4-F1
#
_cell.length_a   1.000
_cell.length_b   1.000
_cell.length_c   1.000
_cell.angle_alpha   90.00
_cell.angle_beta   90.00
_cell.angle_gamma   90.00
#
_symmetry.space_group_name_H-M   'P 1'
#
loop_
_entity.id
_entity.type
_entity.pdbx_description
1 polymer ?
#
loop_
_entity_poly.entity_id
_entity_poly.type
_entity_poly.pdbx_seq_one_letter_code
_entity_poly.pdbx_strand_id
1 'polypeptide(L)' 'DLASPGRYGDRPARHNRSGYRGCSFDRGKWRASIRYQGRTVHLGRFDTPEQAQAAYQAAQNRIRDGLTPMECR' A
#
# COMPACT_ATOMS: atom_id res chain seq x y z
N ASP A 1 -37.63 23.11 -11.37
CA ASP A 1 -37.09 22.34 -10.24
C ASP A 1 -36.43 21.08 -10.79
N LEU A 2 -35.22 21.22 -11.33
CA LEU A 2 -34.52 20.14 -12.04
C LEU A 2 -33.68 19.37 -11.03
N ALA A 3 -33.92 18.07 -10.98
CA ALA A 3 -33.24 17.09 -10.14
C ALA A 3 -31.71 17.31 -10.10
N SER A 4 -31.17 17.51 -8.89
CA SER A 4 -29.74 17.40 -8.62
C SER A 4 -29.39 15.92 -8.45
N PRO A 5 -28.67 15.26 -9.39
CA PRO A 5 -28.12 13.95 -9.11
C PRO A 5 -27.03 14.12 -8.04
N GLY A 6 -27.35 13.66 -6.83
CA GLY A 6 -26.43 13.60 -5.70
C GLY A 6 -25.11 12.94 -6.10
N ARG A 7 -24.00 13.51 -5.60
CA ARG A 7 -22.64 13.12 -5.95
C ARG A 7 -22.41 11.64 -5.68
N TYR A 8 -22.27 10.85 -6.74
CA TYR A 8 -21.65 9.53 -6.67
C TYR A 8 -20.16 9.71 -6.35
N GLY A 9 -19.81 9.83 -5.06
CA GLY A 9 -18.45 10.16 -4.63
C GLY A 9 -17.86 9.31 -3.49
N ASP A 10 -18.68 8.52 -2.80
CA ASP A 10 -18.29 7.78 -1.59
C ASP A 10 -18.52 6.27 -1.71
N ARG A 11 -18.29 5.69 -2.89
CA ARG A 11 -18.25 4.22 -2.98
C ARG A 11 -16.86 3.74 -2.57
N PRO A 12 -16.65 3.19 -1.36
CA PRO A 12 -15.42 2.46 -1.10
C PRO A 12 -15.36 1.34 -2.13
N ALA A 13 -14.29 1.29 -2.91
CA ALA A 13 -14.10 0.27 -3.94
C ALA A 13 -14.13 -1.12 -3.29
N ARG A 14 -15.31 -1.75 -3.32
CA ARG A 14 -15.70 -2.97 -2.60
C ARG A 14 -15.06 -4.27 -3.15
N HIS A 15 -14.04 -4.18 -4.01
CA HIS A 15 -13.46 -5.35 -4.67
C HIS A 15 -11.93 -5.52 -4.52
N ASN A 16 -11.30 -4.86 -3.55
CA ASN A 16 -9.96 -5.28 -3.13
C ASN A 16 -10.08 -6.32 -2.01
N ARG A 17 -10.31 -7.59 -2.37
CA ARG A 17 -10.32 -8.72 -1.42
C ARG A 17 -9.03 -8.87 -0.60
N SER A 18 -7.98 -8.12 -0.93
CA SER A 18 -6.73 -8.15 -0.19
C SER A 18 -6.55 -6.99 0.79
N GLY A 19 -7.34 -5.90 0.76
CA GLY A 19 -7.32 -4.78 1.74
C GLY A 19 -5.99 -4.03 1.98
N TYR A 20 -4.85 -4.61 1.63
CA TYR A 20 -3.51 -4.19 1.96
C TYR A 20 -2.88 -3.55 0.73
N ARG A 21 -3.07 -2.24 0.60
CA ARG A 21 -2.38 -1.44 -0.42
C ARG A 21 -0.86 -1.66 -0.26
N GLY A 22 -0.20 -2.17 -1.29
CA GLY A 22 1.26 -2.39 -1.29
C GLY A 22 1.73 -3.72 -0.68
N CYS A 23 0.82 -4.56 -0.19
CA CYS A 23 1.14 -5.93 0.17
C CYS A 23 0.51 -6.88 -0.86
N SER A 24 1.29 -7.86 -1.31
CA SER A 24 0.81 -8.89 -2.23
C SER A 24 1.19 -10.25 -1.66
N PHE A 25 0.29 -11.22 -1.78
CA PHE A 25 0.59 -12.60 -1.38
C PHE A 25 1.08 -13.37 -2.61
N ASP A 26 2.27 -13.94 -2.52
CA ASP A 26 2.94 -14.67 -3.60
C ASP A 26 3.44 -16.02 -3.08
N ARG A 27 2.94 -17.13 -3.66
CA ARG A 27 3.35 -18.52 -3.39
C ARG A 27 3.53 -18.87 -1.90
N GLY A 28 2.58 -18.48 -1.05
CA GLY A 28 2.64 -18.79 0.38
C GLY A 28 3.32 -17.73 1.26
N LYS A 29 3.86 -16.65 0.68
CA LYS A 29 4.54 -15.58 1.42
C LYS A 29 3.93 -14.21 1.13
N TRP A 30 3.88 -13.36 2.15
CA TRP A 30 3.43 -11.99 2.04
C TRP A 30 4.59 -11.07 1.65
N ARG A 31 4.59 -10.55 0.42
CA ARG A 31 5.57 -9.56 -0.01
C ARG A 31 5.04 -8.15 0.20
N ALA A 32 5.85 -7.31 0.83
CA ALA A 32 5.57 -5.89 0.98
C ALA A 32 6.42 -5.09 0.00
N SER A 33 5.77 -4.18 -0.74
CA SER A 33 6.43 -3.30 -1.69
C SER A 33 5.71 -1.97 -1.78
N ILE A 34 6.46 -0.89 -1.85
CA ILE A 34 5.91 0.46 -1.97
C ILE A 34 6.39 1.11 -3.25
N ARG A 35 5.50 1.84 -3.93
CA ARG A 35 5.89 2.60 -5.12
C ARG A 35 6.07 4.06 -4.74
N TYR A 36 7.29 4.57 -4.89
CA TYR A 36 7.68 5.93 -4.58
C TYR A 36 8.45 6.54 -5.75
N GLN A 37 8.03 7.73 -6.20
CA GLN A 37 8.64 8.44 -7.34
C GLN A 37 8.82 7.57 -8.60
N GLY A 38 7.83 6.74 -8.93
CA GLY A 38 7.90 5.81 -10.07
C GLY A 38 8.81 4.60 -9.87
N ARG A 39 9.51 4.50 -8.73
CA ARG A 39 10.35 3.34 -8.36
C ARG A 39 9.61 2.42 -7.41
N THR A 40 9.73 1.12 -7.65
CA THR A 40 9.20 0.09 -6.74
C THR A 40 10.27 -0.29 -5.73
N VAL A 41 9.99 0.01 -4.48
CA VAL A 41 10.83 -0.29 -3.33
C VAL A 41 10.35 -1.61 -2.73
N HIS A 42 11.22 -2.61 -2.74
CA HIS A 42 10.97 -3.91 -2.12
C HIS A 42 11.30 -3.83 -0.63
N LEU A 43 10.30 -4.03 0.23
CA LEU A 43 10.46 -3.93 1.68
C LEU A 43 10.84 -5.27 2.31
N GLY A 44 10.45 -6.36 1.65
CA GLY A 44 10.76 -7.72 2.09
C GLY A 44 9.64 -8.71 1.81
N ARG A 45 9.88 -9.96 2.18
CA ARG A 45 8.88 -11.04 2.20
C ARG A 45 8.73 -11.50 3.64
N PHE A 46 7.49 -11.65 4.07
CA PHE A 46 7.08 -12.00 5.42
C PHE A 46 6.18 -13.22 5.36
N ASP A 47 6.09 -13.93 6.47
CA ASP A 47 5.21 -15.11 6.59
C ASP A 47 3.78 -14.69 6.93
N THR A 48 3.62 -13.57 7.64
CA THR A 48 2.32 -13.05 8.06
C THR A 48 1.94 -11.75 7.34
N PRO A 49 0.63 -11.51 7.13
CA PRO A 49 0.14 -10.27 6.55
C PRO A 49 0.41 -9.07 7.46
N GLU A 50 0.36 -9.24 8.78
CA GLU A 50 0.59 -8.18 9.76
C GLU A 50 2.03 -7.63 9.67
N GLN A 51 3.02 -8.52 9.53
CA GLN A 51 4.42 -8.12 9.36
C GLN A 51 4.64 -7.38 8.05
N ALA A 52 4.06 -7.87 6.95
CA ALA A 52 4.12 -7.20 5.66
C ALA A 52 3.50 -5.80 5.71
N GLN A 53 2.36 -5.68 6.39
CA GLN A 53 1.68 -4.40 6.54
C GLN A 53 2.45 -3.42 7.44
N ALA A 54 3.04 -3.89 8.53
CA ALA A 54 3.88 -3.07 9.41
C ALA A 54 5.11 -2.53 8.66
N ALA A 55 5.77 -3.36 7.86
CA ALA A 55 6.90 -2.94 7.02
C ALA A 55 6.47 -1.86 6.00
N TYR A 56 5.29 -2.05 5.38
CA TYR A 56 4.71 -1.09 4.45
C TYR A 56 4.39 0.26 5.11
N GLN A 57 3.79 0.26 6.30
CA GLN A 57 3.50 1.48 7.07
C GLN A 57 4.79 2.20 7.47
N ALA A 58 5.80 1.47 7.94
CA ALA A 58 7.09 2.06 8.28
C ALA A 58 7.75 2.72 7.06
N ALA A 59 7.66 2.09 5.89
CA ALA A 59 8.16 2.66 4.64
C ALA A 59 7.37 3.89 4.19
N GLN A 60 6.04 3.88 4.32
CA GLN A 60 5.20 5.05 4.08
C GLN A 60 5.58 6.22 4.98
N ASN A 61 5.79 5.97 6.27
CA ASN A 61 6.19 7.01 7.21
C ASN A 61 7.55 7.60 6.84
N ARG A 62 8.53 6.78 6.48
CA ARG A 62 9.84 7.25 6.00
C ARG A 62 9.69 8.12 4.75
N ILE A 63 8.92 7.64 3.76
CA ILE A 63 8.62 8.39 2.53
C ILE A 63 7.95 9.73 2.83
N ARG A 64 6.99 9.75 3.77
CA ARG A 64 6.30 10.97 4.20
C ARG A 64 7.25 11.96 4.86
N ASP A 65 8.20 11.45 5.64
CA ASP A 65 9.26 12.23 6.30
C ASP A 65 10.36 12.69 5.33
N GLY A 66 10.29 12.28 4.05
CA GLY A 66 11.33 12.57 3.05
C GLY A 66 12.55 11.66 3.16
N LEU A 67 12.53 10.69 4.07
CA LEU A 67 13.57 9.68 4.20
C LEU A 67 13.31 8.55 3.19
N THR A 68 14.14 8.47 2.16
CA THR A 68 14.13 7.36 1.22
C THR A 68 14.38 6.05 1.98
N PRO A 69 13.51 5.04 1.90
CA PRO A 69 13.70 3.75 2.59
C PRO A 69 14.82 2.90 1.96
N MET A 70 15.69 3.51 1.16
CA MET A 70 16.63 2.90 0.21
C MET A 70 18.02 3.56 0.26
N GLU A 71 18.42 4.14 1.39
CA GLU A 71 19.83 4.48 1.60
C GLU A 71 20.61 3.18 1.83
N CYS A 72 20.84 2.42 0.76
CA CYS A 72 21.90 1.43 0.68
C CYS A 72 23.14 2.21 0.24
N ARG A 73 23.89 2.74 1.20
CA ARG A 73 25.24 3.27 0.97
C ARG A 73 26.26 2.24 1.43
#